data_AF-A0A7Z7AX42-F1
#
_entry.id   AF-A0A7Z7AX42-F1
#
_cell.length_a   1.000
_cell.length_b   1.000
_cell.length_c   1.000
_cell.angle_alpha   90.00
_cell.angle_beta   90.00
_cell.angle_gamma   90.00
#
_symmetry.space_group_name_H-M   'P 1'
#
loop_
_entity.id
_entity.type
_entity.pdbx_description
1 polymer ?
#
loop_
_entity_poly.entity_id
_entity_poly.type
_entity_poly.pdbx_seq_one_letter_code
_entity_poly.pdbx_strand_id
1 'polypeptide(L)' 'MSMLYNLWGLIVLASFIWVVYDIFTNNKGLEPIKKALWIILAFVFGILGAAAYYFLGRK' A
#
# COMPACT_ATOMS: atom_id res chain seq x y z
N MET A 1 -13.98 21.47 -0.54
CA MET A 1 -13.14 20.51 -1.29
C MET A 1 -13.90 20.03 -2.50
N SER A 2 -13.28 19.99 -3.68
CA SER A 2 -13.94 19.50 -4.90
C SER A 2 -14.20 17.99 -4.81
N MET A 3 -15.22 17.50 -5.52
CA MET A 3 -15.53 16.07 -5.60
C MET A 3 -14.31 15.22 -6.02
N LEU A 4 -13.51 15.74 -6.95
CA LEU A 4 -12.28 15.11 -7.42
C LEU A 4 -11.24 14.93 -6.31
N TYR A 5 -11.08 15.93 -5.43
CA TYR A 5 -10.14 15.85 -4.30
C TYR A 5 -10.52 14.74 -3.33
N ASN A 6 -11.81 14.62 -3.00
CA ASN A 6 -12.30 13.58 -2.11
C ASN A 6 -12.11 12.18 -2.74
N LEU A 7 -12.38 12.05 -4.04
CA LEU A 7 -12.20 10.79 -4.76
C LEU A 7 -10.72 10.37 -4.80
N TRP A 8 -9.82 11.33 -5.02
CA TRP A 8 -8.38 11.08 -4.99
C TRP A 8 -7.91 10.58 -3.62
N GLY A 9 -8.37 11.22 -2.53
CA GLY A 9 -8.07 10.78 -1.17
C GLY A 9 -8.54 9.34 -0.88
N LEU A 10 -9.73 8.97 -1.36
CA LEU A 10 -10.25 7.61 -1.23
C LEU A 10 -9.40 6.58 -2.00
N ILE A 11 -8.93 6.93 -3.20
CA ILE A 11 -8.06 6.04 -3.99
C ILE A 11 -6.73 5.81 -3.27
N VAL A 12 -6.12 6.86 -2.72
CA VAL A 12 -4.86 6.74 -1.96
C VAL A 12 -5.07 5.88 -0.71
N LEU A 13 -6.16 6.11 0.02
CA LEU A 13 -6.51 5.32 1.19
C LEU A 13 -6.76 3.85 0.84
N ALA A 14 -7.53 3.57 -0.20
CA ALA A 14 -7.81 2.22 -0.67
C ALA A 14 -6.52 1.50 -1.11
N SER A 15 -5.59 2.22 -1.75
CA SER A 15 -4.28 1.69 -2.16
C SER A 15 -3.46 1.26 -0.95
N PHE A 16 -3.40 2.09 0.10
CA PHE A 16 -2.70 1.75 1.34
C PHE A 16 -3.33 0.53 2.03
N ILE A 17 -4.67 0.51 2.17
CA ILE A 17 -5.40 -0.61 2.78
C ILE A 17 -5.13 -1.90 2.02
N TRP A 18 -5.12 -1.85 0.68
CA TRP A 18 -4.83 -3.03 -0.15
C TRP A 18 -3.42 -3.57 0.09
N VAL A 19 -2.39 -2.72 0.20
CA VAL A 19 -1.02 -3.16 0.51
C VAL A 19 -0.96 -3.87 1.86
N VAL A 20 -1.56 -3.26 2.89
CA VAL A 20 -1.62 -3.86 4.23
C VAL A 20 -2.32 -5.22 4.16
N TYR A 21 -3.49 -5.27 3.54
CA TYR A 21 -4.25 -6.51 3.37
C TYR A 21 -3.42 -7.59 2.65
N ASP A 22 -2.82 -7.27 1.51
CA ASP A 22 -2.07 -8.23 0.70
C ASP A 22 -0.85 -8.78 1.47
N ILE A 23 -0.15 -7.95 2.24
CA ILE A 23 0.96 -8.36 3.10
C ILE A 23 0.54 -9.40 4.16
N PHE A 24 -0.62 -9.19 4.79
CA PHE A 24 -1.07 -10.07 5.88
C PHE A 24 -1.84 -11.31 5.39
N THR A 25 -2.43 -11.26 4.21
CA THR A 25 -3.29 -12.33 3.69
C THR A 25 -2.64 -13.16 2.59
N ASN A 26 -1.98 -12.52 1.63
CA ASN A 26 -1.44 -13.19 0.45
C ASN A 26 0.08 -13.38 0.53
N ASN A 27 0.80 -12.44 1.15
CA ASN A 27 2.26 -12.46 1.25
C ASN A 27 2.73 -12.78 2.68
N LYS A 28 2.19 -13.85 3.26
CA LYS A 28 2.41 -14.22 4.67
C LYS A 28 3.87 -14.53 4.99
N GLY A 29 4.62 -15.07 4.02
CA GLY A 29 6.03 -15.45 4.14
C GLY A 29 7.01 -14.27 4.13
N LEU A 30 6.53 -13.04 3.90
CA LEU A 30 7.38 -11.86 3.93
C LEU A 30 7.96 -11.65 5.33
N GLU A 31 9.27 -11.44 5.38
CA GLU A 31 9.99 -11.18 6.63
C GLU A 31 9.41 -9.96 7.38
N PRO A 32 9.28 -9.99 8.72
CA PRO A 32 8.60 -8.94 9.48
C PRO A 32 9.13 -7.52 9.21
N ILE A 33 10.44 -7.35 9.08
CA ILE A 33 11.08 -6.06 8.80
C ILE A 33 10.65 -5.55 7.41
N LYS A 34 10.60 -6.44 6.41
CA LYS A 34 10.16 -6.09 5.05
C LYS A 34 8.68 -5.73 5.01
N LYS A 35 7.83 -6.41 5.80
CA LYS A 35 6.41 -6.04 5.96
C LYS A 35 6.29 -4.60 6.45
N ALA A 36 6.99 -4.26 7.53
CA ALA A 36 6.96 -2.91 8.09
C ALA A 36 7.44 -1.85 7.08
N LEU A 37 8.55 -2.11 6.37
CA LEU A 37 9.07 -1.20 5.34
C LEU A 37 8.05 -0.94 4.22
N TRP A 38 7.39 -1.97 3.70
CA TRP A 38 6.40 -1.80 2.63
C TRP A 38 5.15 -1.04 3.10
N ILE A 39 4.70 -1.29 4.32
CA ILE A 39 3.58 -0.55 4.91
C ILE A 39 3.95 0.93 5.06
N ILE A 40 5.15 1.24 5.56
CA ILE A 40 5.62 2.63 5.70
C ILE A 40 5.74 3.31 4.33
N LEU A 41 6.31 2.62 3.33
CA LEU A 41 6.42 3.14 1.96
C LEU A 41 5.04 3.42 1.35
N ALA A 42 4.08 2.52 1.49
CA ALA A 42 2.71 2.72 1.00
C ALA A 42 2.00 3.87 1.73
N PHE A 43 2.27 4.07 3.02
CA PHE A 43 1.70 5.18 3.79
C PHE A 43 2.25 6.55 3.35
N VAL A 44 3.57 6.65 3.18
CA VAL A 44 4.25 7.92 2.85
C VAL A 44 4.08 8.29 1.37
N PHE A 45 4.22 7.31 0.47
CA PHE A 45 4.18 7.55 -0.98
C PHE A 45 2.81 7.25 -1.61
N GLY A 46 1.83 6.82 -0.81
CA GLY A 46 0.47 6.53 -1.26
C GLY A 46 0.45 5.51 -2.40
N ILE A 47 -0.19 5.90 -3.51
CA ILE A 47 -0.35 5.03 -4.68
C ILE A 47 0.99 4.62 -5.32
N LEU A 48 2.02 5.46 -5.26
CA LEU A 48 3.35 5.12 -5.78
C LEU A 48 4.03 4.05 -4.92
N GLY A 49 3.89 4.14 -3.59
CA GLY A 49 4.37 3.12 -2.66
C GLY A 49 3.64 1.78 -2.86
N ALA A 50 2.33 1.84 -3.09
CA ALA A 50 1.53 0.66 -3.42
C ALA A 50 1.92 0.01 -4.76
N ALA A 51 2.17 0.81 -5.79
CA ALA A 51 2.64 0.31 -7.09
C ALA A 51 4.03 -0.35 -6.95
N ALA A 52 4.97 0.28 -6.25
CA ALA A 52 6.29 -0.30 -5.99
C ALA A 52 6.18 -1.63 -5.22
N TYR A 53 5.30 -1.71 -4.21
CA TYR A 53 5.02 -2.96 -3.50
C TYR A 53 4.49 -4.04 -4.46
N TYR A 54 3.53 -3.71 -5.33
CA TYR A 54 2.94 -4.66 -6.26
C TYR A 54 4.00 -5.31 -7.17
N PHE A 55 4.94 -4.52 -7.71
CA PHE A 55 5.94 -5.02 -8.66
C PHE A 55 7.17 -5.64 -7.99
N LEU A 56 7.58 -5.16 -6.81
CA LEU A 56 8.87 -5.51 -6.20
C LEU A 56 8.73 -6.28 -4.88
N GLY A 57 7.68 -6.00 -4.11
CA GLY A 57 7.47 -6.50 -2.75
C GLY A 57 6.56 -7.72 -2.66
N ARG A 58 5.61 -7.84 -3.59
CA ARG A 58 4.66 -8.96 -3.68
C ARG A 58 5.36 -10.19 -4.25
N LYS A 59 5.45 -11.25 -3.45
CA LYS A 59 6.06 -12.54 -3.81
C LYS A 59 5.19 -13.68 -3.31
#